data_AF-A0A413DGD0-F1
#
_entry.id   AF-A0A413DGD0-F1
#
_cell.length_a   1.000
_cell.length_b   1.000
_cell.length_c   1.000
_cell.angle_alpha   90.00
_cell.angle_beta   90.00
_cell.angle_gamma   90.00
#
_symmetry.space_group_name_H-M   'P 1'
#
loop_
_entity.id
_entity.type
_entity.pdbx_description
1 polymer ?
#
loop_
_entity_poly.entity_id
_entity_poly.type
_entity_poly.pdbx_seq_one_letter_code
_entity_poly.pdbx_strand_id
1 'polypeptide(L)' 'MIDRLKLENVILVADRGYENYNIFAHAIEKGWKFAIRVKDKNSNGIASGLNLPPNDEFDIDITQIFSRKNTKATKNAGYK' A
#
# COMPACT_ATOMS: atom_id res chain seq x y z
N MET A 1 -11.94 7.27 6.55
CA MET A 1 -11.94 6.52 7.83
C MET A 1 -10.83 7.05 8.73
N ILE A 2 -9.58 7.01 8.26
CA ILE A 2 -8.41 7.54 8.98
C ILE A 2 -8.50 9.07 9.20
N ASP A 3 -9.01 9.83 8.23
CA ASP A 3 -9.05 11.30 8.28
C ASP A 3 -9.77 11.90 9.50
N ARG A 4 -10.76 11.18 10.02
CA ARG A 4 -11.61 11.64 11.13
C ARG A 4 -10.90 11.60 12.48
N LEU A 5 -9.77 10.90 12.57
CA LEU A 5 -9.02 10.74 13.81
C LEU A 5 -7.97 11.84 13.94
N LYS A 6 -7.91 12.46 15.12
CA LYS A 6 -6.93 13.51 15.49
C LYS A 6 -5.80 12.97 16.37
N LEU A 7 -5.41 11.72 16.13
CA LEU A 7 -4.34 11.06 16.87
C LEU A 7 -2.98 11.40 16.25
N GLU A 8 -2.00 11.62 17.12
CA GLU A 8 -0.60 11.84 16.76
C GLU A 8 0.22 10.60 17.13
N ASN A 9 1.31 10.33 16.41
CA ASN A 9 2.21 9.18 16.65
C ASN A 9 1.50 7.81 16.65
N VAL A 10 0.85 7.47 15.54
CA VAL A 10 0.08 6.22 15.42
C VAL A 10 0.83 5.15 14.64
N ILE A 11 0.68 3.89 15.08
CA ILE A 11 0.99 2.69 14.31
C ILE A 11 -0.33 1.99 13.96
N LEU A 12 -0.72 2.01 12.69
CA LEU A 12 -1.90 1.31 12.19
C LEU A 12 -1.59 -0.17 11.98
N VAL A 13 -2.24 -1.06 12.72
CA VAL A 13 -2.13 -2.51 12.52
C VAL A 13 -3.45 -3.05 11.98
N ALA A 14 -3.42 -3.78 10.87
CA ALA A 14 -4.62 -4.36 10.26
C ALA A 14 -4.33 -5.73 9.62
N ASP A 15 -5.35 -6.59 9.56
CA ASP A 15 -5.28 -7.88 8.86
C ASP A 15 -5.66 -7.72 7.36
N ARG A 16 -5.67 -8.85 6.65
CA ARG A 16 -6.14 -9.03 5.28
C ARG A 16 -7.52 -8.41 5.08
N GLY A 17 -7.72 -7.76 3.95
CA GLY A 17 -8.91 -6.98 3.59
C GLY A 17 -8.69 -5.46 3.69
N TYR A 18 -7.65 -5.02 4.38
CA TYR A 18 -7.30 -3.60 4.54
C TYR A 18 -6.11 -3.16 3.68
N GLU A 19 -5.59 -4.00 2.78
CA GLU A 19 -4.48 -3.73 1.88
C GLU A 19 -4.81 -2.81 0.69
N ASN A 20 -5.79 -1.90 0.84
CA ASN A 20 -6.20 -0.97 -0.20
C ASN A 20 -5.25 0.24 -0.28
N TYR A 21 -4.90 0.66 -1.50
CA TYR A 21 -4.10 1.86 -1.79
C TYR A 21 -4.56 3.13 -1.07
N ASN A 22 -5.87 3.32 -0.92
CA ASN A 22 -6.39 4.50 -0.21
C ASN A 22 -6.00 4.51 1.28
N ILE A 23 -5.90 3.34 1.92
CA ILE A 23 -5.52 3.24 3.33
C ILE A 23 -4.05 3.64 3.51
N PHE A 24 -3.17 3.15 2.63
CA PHE A 24 -1.76 3.55 2.62
C PHE A 24 -1.60 5.04 2.38
N ALA A 25 -2.29 5.60 1.36
CA ALA A 25 -2.22 7.02 1.04
C ALA A 25 -2.61 7.91 2.24
N HIS A 26 -3.74 7.64 2.89
CA HIS A 26 -4.18 8.42 4.06
C HIS A 26 -3.26 8.24 5.27
N ALA A 27 -2.73 7.04 5.51
CA ALA A 27 -1.77 6.82 6.60
C ALA A 27 -0.48 7.63 6.36
N ILE A 28 0.05 7.61 5.13
CA ILE A 28 1.24 8.36 4.74
C ILE A 28 1.01 9.88 4.82
N GLU A 29 -0.11 10.39 4.30
CA GLU A 29 -0.48 11.81 4.36
C GLU A 29 -0.56 12.35 5.80
N LYS A 30 -1.01 11.51 6.75
CA LYS A 30 -1.02 11.85 8.18
C LYS A 30 0.32 11.64 8.90
N GLY A 31 1.33 11.08 8.23
CA GLY A 31 2.60 10.69 8.85
C GLY A 31 2.48 9.51 9.82
N TRP A 32 1.45 8.68 9.67
CA TRP A 32 1.25 7.49 10.49
C TRP A 32 2.11 6.33 9.97
N LYS A 33 2.67 5.56 10.91
CA LYS A 33 3.32 4.28 10.58
C LYS A 33 2.27 3.19 10.48
N PHE A 34 2.55 2.10 9.78
CA PHE A 34 1.59 1.01 9.62
C PHE A 34 2.26 -0.35 9.45
N ALA A 35 1.55 -1.40 9.88
CA ALA A 35 1.86 -2.81 9.64
C ALA A 35 0.56 -3.50 9.21
N ILE A 36 0.43 -3.78 7.91
CA ILE A 36 -0.80 -4.34 7.35
C ILE A 36 -0.48 -5.71 6.77
N ARG A 37 -1.15 -6.74 7.26
CA ARG A 37 -1.02 -8.09 6.72
C ARG A 37 -1.74 -8.18 5.38
N VAL A 38 -1.01 -8.60 4.35
CA VAL A 38 -1.55 -8.79 3.00
C VAL A 38 -2.09 -10.21 2.81
N LYS A 39 -2.94 -10.38 1.80
CA LYS A 39 -3.38 -11.72 1.34
C LYS A 39 -2.20 -12.50 0.75
N ASP A 40 -2.41 -13.81 0.60
CA ASP A 40 -1.44 -14.69 -0.05
C ASP A 40 -1.08 -14.21 -1.47
N LYS A 41 0.14 -14.50 -1.92
CA LYS A 41 0.65 -14.10 -3.24
C LYS A 41 -0.21 -14.59 -4.40
N ASN A 42 -0.90 -15.72 -4.24
CA ASN A 42 -1.78 -16.32 -5.25
C ASN A 42 -3.23 -15.82 -5.15
N SER A 43 -3.52 -14.92 -4.21
CA SER A 43 -4.84 -14.31 -4.05
C SER A 43 -4.96 -12.98 -4.80
N ASN A 44 -6.19 -12.52 -5.00
CA ASN A 44 -6.49 -11.21 -5.59
C ASN A 44 -6.23 -10.06 -4.59
N GLY A 45 -4.96 -9.81 -4.25
CA GLY A 45 -4.53 -8.78 -3.29
C GLY A 45 -3.39 -7.91 -3.85
N ILE A 46 -2.84 -7.01 -3.02
CA ILE A 46 -1.72 -6.16 -3.43
C ILE A 46 -0.48 -6.98 -3.83
N ALA A 47 -0.23 -8.10 -3.14
CA ALA A 47 0.91 -8.98 -3.36
C ALA A 47 1.00 -9.50 -4.80
N SER A 48 -0.13 -9.77 -5.46
CA SER A 48 -0.15 -10.29 -6.84
C SER A 48 0.30 -9.26 -7.88
N GLY A 49 0.29 -7.97 -7.53
CA GLY A 49 0.74 -6.88 -8.40
C GLY A 49 2.17 -6.40 -8.11
N LEU A 50 2.81 -6.93 -7.08
CA LEU A 50 4.17 -6.60 -6.69
C LEU A 50 5.16 -7.60 -7.29
N ASN A 51 6.36 -7.12 -7.63
CA ASN A 51 7.46 -7.99 -8.04
C ASN A 51 8.09 -8.62 -6.79
N LEU A 52 7.44 -9.65 -6.26
CA LEU A 52 7.91 -10.40 -5.11
C LEU A 52 8.99 -11.42 -5.52
N PRO A 53 9.96 -11.72 -4.64
CA PRO A 53 10.95 -12.75 -4.90
C PRO A 53 10.28 -14.13 -5.00
N PRO A 54 10.89 -15.07 -5.74
CA PRO A 54 10.38 -16.44 -5.85
C PRO A 54 10.58 -17.25 -4.57
N ASN A 55 11.52 -16.83 -3.72
CA ASN A 55 11.85 -17.45 -2.44
C ASN A 55 10.82 -17.07 -1.37
N ASP A 56 10.76 -17.83 -0.28
CA ASP A 56 9.83 -17.57 0.84
C ASP A 56 10.30 -16.46 1.80
N GLU A 57 11.30 -15.67 1.40
CA GLU A 57 11.80 -14.51 2.15
C GLU A 57 11.28 -13.22 1.52
N PHE A 58 10.62 -12.38 2.33
CA PHE A 58 9.96 -11.15 1.87
C PHE A 58 10.50 -9.89 2.54
N ASP A 59 11.72 -9.95 3.09
CA ASP A 59 12.42 -8.82 3.70
C ASP A 59 13.06 -7.93 2.63
N ILE A 60 12.23 -7.36 1.76
CA ILE A 60 12.65 -6.47 0.68
C ILE A 60 11.90 -5.14 0.72
N ASP A 61 12.59 -4.08 0.30
CA ASP A 61 11.96 -2.78 0.11
C ASP A 61 11.33 -2.70 -1.28
N ILE A 62 10.06 -2.30 -1.32
CA ILE A 62 9.30 -2.12 -2.55
C ILE A 62 8.84 -0.67 -2.65
N THR A 63 9.30 0.02 -3.70
CA THR A 63 8.84 1.38 -4.00
C THR A 63 7.63 1.33 -4.93
N GLN A 64 6.52 1.90 -4.48
CA GLN A 64 5.31 2.02 -5.29
C GLN A 64 4.78 3.46 -5.30
N ILE A 65 4.46 3.95 -6.50
CA ILE A 65 3.91 5.29 -6.68
C ILE A 65 2.38 5.19 -6.77
N PHE A 66 1.69 5.87 -5.86
CA PHE A 66 0.23 5.97 -5.90
C PHE A 66 -0.19 7.17 -6.75
N SER A 67 -1.13 6.94 -7.66
CA SER A 67 -1.72 8.00 -8.48
C SER A 67 -3.24 7.92 -8.45
N ARG A 68 -3.91 9.06 -8.63
CA ARG A 68 -5.38 9.10 -8.73
C ARG A 68 -5.92 8.35 -9.95
N LYS A 69 -5.09 8.18 -10.99
CA LYS A 69 -5.42 7.48 -12.24
C LYS A 69 -4.29 6.55 -12.64
N ASN A 70 -4.60 5.25 -12.70
CA ASN A 70 -3.66 4.19 -13.04
C ASN A 70 -3.88 3.70 -14.49
N THR A 71 -3.97 4.63 -15.46
CA THR A 71 -4.11 4.28 -16.88
C THR A 71 -2.75 4.23 -17.58
N LYS A 72 -2.66 3.47 -18.68
CA LYS A 72 -1.43 3.42 -19.50
C LYS A 72 -0.98 4.81 -19.95
N ALA A 73 -1.93 5.68 -20.30
CA ALA A 73 -1.65 7.06 -20.70
C ALA A 73 -1.00 7.87 -19.57
N THR A 74 -1.52 7.76 -18.34
CA THR A 74 -0.93 8.45 -17.18
C THR A 74 0.43 7.91 -16.77
N LYS A 75 0.71 6.62 -16.97
CA LYS A 75 2.05 6.06 -16.73
C LYS A 75 3.08 6.59 -17.73
N ASN A 76 2.71 6.66 -19.02
CA ASN A 76 3.59 7.13 -20.08
C ASN A 76 3.88 8.64 -19.99
N ALA A 77 2.94 9.44 -19.47
CA ALA A 77 3.12 10.88 -19.30
C ALA A 77 4.06 11.26 -18.12
N GLY A 78 4.51 10.27 -17.34
CA GLY A 78 5.24 10.49 -16.10
C GLY A 78 4.31 10.87 -14.94
N TYR A 79 4.78 10.59 -13.72
CA TYR A 79 4.11 11.04 -12.50
C TYR A 79 4.52 12.51 -12.27
N LYS A 80 3.54 13.43 -12.25
CA LYS A 80 3.76 14.83 -11.90
C LYS A 80 3.78 15.03 -10.40
#